data_AF-A0A545TA54-F1
#
_entry.id   AF-A0A545TA54-F1
#
_cell.length_a   1.000
_cell.length_b   1.000
_cell.length_c   1.000
_cell.angle_alpha   90.00
_cell.angle_beta   90.00
_cell.angle_gamma   90.00
#
_symmetry.space_group_name_H-M   'P 1'
#
loop_
_entity.id
_entity.type
_entity.pdbx_description
1 polymer ?
#
loop_
_entity_poly.entity_id
_entity_poly.type
_entity_poly.pdbx_seq_one_letter_code
_entity_poly.pdbx_strand_id
1 'polypeptide(L)'
;MKIVHIFRFEKLRDGGSLIVSFQSDDSCEYWVMFPVANLESNLPKFKNPVLVNRTTGIEVELSRMGAKQWLNQLAPLFYARDELPHVSKYSEKRILGDMLALCDEST
;
A
#
# COMPACT_ATOMS: atom_id res chain seq x y z
N MET A 1 -12.98 11.17 0.78
CA MET A 1 -13.00 9.82 1.38
C MET A 1 -12.30 9.90 2.72
N LYS A 2 -12.91 9.40 3.79
CA LYS A 2 -12.29 9.38 5.12
C LYS A 2 -11.83 7.97 5.44
N ILE A 3 -10.59 7.82 5.88
CA ILE A 3 -10.05 6.52 6.30
C ILE A 3 -10.56 6.23 7.71
N VAL A 4 -11.20 5.08 7.87
CA VAL A 4 -11.78 4.64 9.15
C VAL A 4 -10.85 3.68 9.86
N HIS A 5 -10.29 2.72 9.12
CA HIS A 5 -9.48 1.65 9.70
C HIS A 5 -8.36 1.24 8.76
N ILE A 6 -7.17 0.95 9.28
CA ILE A 6 -6.06 0.38 8.50
C ILE A 6 -5.89 -1.11 8.82
N PHE A 7 -5.99 -1.95 7.80
CA PHE A 7 -5.91 -3.39 7.96
C PHE A 7 -4.48 -3.89 8.05
N ARG A 8 -3.59 -3.57 7.10
CA ARG A 8 -2.17 -3.92 7.16
C ARG A 8 -1.38 -3.37 5.98
N PHE A 9 -0.06 -3.31 6.15
CA PHE A 9 0.90 -3.28 5.05
C PHE A 9 1.33 -4.72 4.72
N GLU A 10 1.39 -5.06 3.45
CA GLU A 10 1.71 -6.42 3.02
C GLU A 10 2.47 -6.44 1.70
N LYS A 11 3.38 -7.41 1.57
CA LYS A 11 3.94 -7.83 0.29
C LYS A 11 3.13 -9.03 -0.22
N LEU A 12 2.45 -8.87 -1.34
CA LEU A 12 1.62 -9.91 -1.94
C LEU A 12 2.49 -11.06 -2.47
N ARG A 13 1.86 -12.24 -2.56
CA ARG A 13 2.47 -13.48 -3.10
C ARG A 13 2.46 -13.53 -4.63
N ASP A 14 2.00 -12.47 -5.29
CA ASP A 14 1.88 -12.32 -6.74
C ASP A 14 3.23 -12.03 -7.43
N GLY A 15 4.33 -12.23 -6.73
CA GLY A 15 5.66 -11.77 -7.14
C GLY A 15 6.23 -10.66 -6.28
N GLY A 16 5.40 -10.01 -5.48
CA GLY A 16 5.88 -9.07 -4.48
C GLY A 16 5.35 -7.66 -4.60
N SER A 17 4.16 -7.48 -5.17
CA SER A 17 3.47 -6.20 -5.11
C SER A 17 3.32 -5.74 -3.66
N LEU A 18 3.50 -4.46 -3.41
CA LEU A 18 3.35 -3.89 -2.06
C LEU A 18 1.96 -3.27 -1.94
N ILE A 19 1.26 -3.55 -0.85
CA ILE A 19 -0.04 -2.98 -0.58
C ILE A 19 -0.12 -2.39 0.82
N VAL A 20 -1.04 -1.44 0.96
CA VAL A 20 -1.69 -1.12 2.23
C VAL A 20 -3.18 -1.28 2.05
N SER A 21 -3.79 -2.12 2.89
CA SER A 21 -5.23 -2.32 2.93
C SER A 21 -5.85 -1.46 4.02
N PHE A 22 -6.95 -0.79 3.72
CA PHE A 22 -7.71 0.05 4.65
C PHE A 22 -9.19 0.09 4.29
N GLN A 23 -10.02 0.51 5.25
CA GLN A 23 -11.45 0.73 5.08
C GLN A 23 -11.74 2.22 5.15
N SER A 24 -12.64 2.70 4.29
CA SER A 24 -13.18 4.06 4.34
C SER A 24 -14.61 4.13 4.91
N ASP A 25 -15.11 5.35 5.02
CA ASP A 25 -16.42 5.71 5.53
C ASP A 25 -17.61 5.16 4.72
N ASP A 26 -17.39 4.79 3.46
CA ASP A 26 -18.33 4.07 2.61
C ASP A 26 -18.38 2.55 2.90
N SER A 27 -17.71 2.09 3.97
CA SER A 27 -17.57 0.68 4.37
C SER A 27 -16.85 -0.21 3.35
N CYS A 28 -16.28 0.33 2.28
CA CYS A 28 -15.54 -0.43 1.29
C CYS A 28 -14.08 -0.62 1.71
N GLU A 29 -13.48 -1.73 1.27
CA GLU A 29 -12.04 -1.98 1.41
C GLU A 29 -11.30 -1.43 0.20
N TYR A 30 -10.21 -0.73 0.46
CA TYR A 30 -9.34 -0.14 -0.54
C TYR A 30 -7.91 -0.57 -0.34
N TRP A 31 -7.19 -0.75 -1.44
CA TRP A 31 -5.75 -0.93 -1.44
C TRP A 31 -5.08 0.24 -2.14
N VAL A 32 -4.05 0.82 -1.52
CA VAL A 32 -2.99 1.48 -2.31
C VAL A 32 -1.97 0.40 -2.62
N MET A 33 -1.77 0.14 -3.91
CA MET A 33 -0.93 -0.94 -4.41
C MET A 33 0.19 -0.39 -5.29
N PHE A 34 1.38 -0.94 -5.13
CA PHE A 34 2.52 -0.80 -6.04
C PHE A 34 2.69 -2.14 -6.74
N PRO A 35 2.15 -2.30 -7.96
CA PRO A 35 2.17 -3.58 -8.65
C PRO A 35 3.58 -3.93 -9.11
N VAL A 36 3.99 -5.18 -8.97
CA VAL A 36 5.25 -5.65 -9.54
C VAL A 36 5.14 -5.73 -11.07
N ALA A 37 6.16 -5.21 -11.77
CA ALA A 37 6.23 -5.15 -13.23
C ALA A 37 6.93 -6.37 -13.84
N ASN A 38 7.88 -6.97 -13.12
CA ASN A 38 8.62 -8.14 -13.60
C ASN A 38 8.97 -9.08 -12.43
N LEU A 39 8.69 -10.37 -12.63
CA LEU A 39 8.92 -11.46 -11.67
C LEU A 39 10.34 -12.03 -11.74
N GLU A 40 11.05 -11.82 -12.86
CA GLU A 40 12.28 -12.55 -13.21
C GLU A 40 13.58 -11.79 -12.88
N SER A 41 13.50 -10.57 -12.35
CA SER A 41 14.68 -9.79 -11.99
C SER A 41 15.03 -9.94 -10.51
N ASN A 42 16.32 -10.07 -10.20
CA ASN A 42 16.83 -10.01 -8.82
C ASN A 42 16.48 -8.68 -8.11
N LEU A 43 16.04 -7.66 -8.86
CA LEU A 43 15.51 -6.40 -8.35
C LEU A 43 14.07 -6.19 -8.85
N PRO A 44 13.05 -6.24 -7.98
CA PRO A 44 11.67 -6.05 -8.40
C PRO A 44 11.48 -4.63 -8.93
N LYS A 45 10.97 -4.51 -10.16
CA LYS A 45 10.52 -3.24 -10.72
C LYS A 45 9.04 -3.06 -10.41
N PHE A 46 8.62 -1.84 -10.08
CA PHE A 46 7.23 -1.53 -9.78
C PHE A 46 6.61 -0.69 -10.90
N LYS A 47 5.33 -0.95 -11.18
CA LYS A 47 4.49 -0.12 -12.06
C LYS A 47 4.05 1.15 -11.32
N ASN A 48 3.31 2.01 -12.02
CA ASN A 48 2.61 3.12 -11.38
C ASN A 48 1.71 2.60 -10.25
N PRO A 49 1.65 3.31 -9.11
CA PRO A 49 0.78 2.93 -8.02
C PRO A 49 -0.69 3.03 -8.45
N VAL A 50 -1.54 2.21 -7.85
CA VAL A 50 -2.98 2.18 -8.13
C VAL A 50 -3.75 2.22 -6.81
N LEU A 51 -4.91 2.87 -6.83
CA LEU A 51 -5.94 2.74 -5.80
C LEU A 51 -6.97 1.71 -6.28
N VAL A 52 -7.08 0.60 -5.56
CA VAL A 52 -8.01 -0.49 -5.88
C VAL A 52 -9.17 -0.43 -4.89
N ASN A 53 -10.40 -0.31 -5.36
CA ASN A 53 -11.57 -0.63 -4.55
C ASN A 53 -11.77 -2.15 -4.60
N ARG A 54 -11.54 -2.84 -3.49
CA ARG A 54 -11.64 -4.30 -3.40
C ARG A 54 -13.07 -4.82 -3.42
N THR A 55 -14.04 -3.97 -3.07
CA THR A 55 -15.47 -4.30 -3.12
C THR A 55 -15.98 -4.33 -4.57
N THR A 56 -15.55 -3.38 -5.40
CA THR A 56 -16.05 -3.24 -6.80
C THR A 56 -15.08 -3.77 -7.85
N GLY A 57 -13.81 -3.98 -7.50
CA GLY A 57 -12.75 -4.37 -8.43
C GLY A 57 -12.25 -3.22 -9.32
N ILE A 58 -12.70 -1.99 -9.08
CA ILE A 58 -12.26 -0.82 -9.85
C ILE A 58 -10.86 -0.43 -9.42
N GLU A 59 -10.00 -0.19 -10.42
CA GLU A 59 -8.63 0.28 -10.24
C GLU A 59 -8.47 1.67 -10.84
N VAL A 60 -7.86 2.58 -10.09
CA VAL A 60 -7.54 3.93 -10.53
C VAL A 60 -6.03 4.14 -10.41
N GLU A 61 -5.38 4.44 -11.53
CA GLU A 61 -3.96 4.77 -11.52
C GLU A 61 -3.70 6.07 -10.73
N LEU A 62 -2.67 6.03 -9.89
CA LEU A 62 -2.20 7.14 -9.10
C LEU A 62 -0.87 7.64 -9.65
N SER A 63 -0.66 8.95 -9.57
CA SER A 63 0.70 9.48 -9.62
C SER A 63 1.47 9.06 -8.37
N ARG A 64 2.81 9.01 -8.45
CA ARG A 64 3.67 8.76 -7.28
C ARG A 64 3.43 9.76 -6.15
N MET A 65 3.17 11.04 -6.50
CA MET A 65 2.78 12.06 -5.52
C MET A 65 1.42 11.76 -4.87
N GLY A 66 0.43 11.33 -5.64
CA GLY A 66 -0.87 10.92 -5.13
C GLY A 66 -0.76 9.72 -4.18
N ALA A 67 0.03 8.72 -4.54
CA ALA A 67 0.32 7.58 -3.67
C ALA A 67 1.05 8.01 -2.38
N LYS A 68 2.02 8.92 -2.46
CA LYS A 68 2.70 9.49 -1.29
C LYS A 68 1.72 10.19 -0.34
N GLN A 69 0.76 10.94 -0.89
CA GLN A 69 -0.28 11.59 -0.08
C GLN A 69 -1.14 10.56 0.66
N TRP A 70 -1.56 9.48 -0.01
CA TRP A 70 -2.26 8.37 0.64
C TRP A 70 -1.43 7.72 1.75
N LEU A 71 -0.17 7.39 1.49
CA LEU A 71 0.72 6.77 2.47
C LEU A 71 0.93 7.66 3.69
N ASN A 72 1.10 8.98 3.49
CA ASN A 72 1.23 9.94 4.58
C ASN A 72 -0.06 10.08 5.41
N GLN A 73 -1.24 9.89 4.81
CA GLN A 73 -2.51 9.85 5.55
C GLN A 73 -2.69 8.54 6.34
N LEU A 74 -2.19 7.42 5.80
CA LEU A 74 -2.29 6.09 6.42
C LEU A 74 -1.25 5.84 7.51
N ALA A 75 -0.05 6.42 7.40
CA ALA A 75 1.05 6.19 8.32
C ALA A 75 0.70 6.50 9.80
N PRO A 76 0.04 7.63 10.15
CA PRO A 76 -0.37 7.89 11.52
C PRO A 76 -1.31 6.82 12.08
N LEU A 77 -2.25 6.31 11.26
CA LEU A 77 -3.19 5.26 11.66
C LEU A 77 -2.46 3.94 11.94
N PHE A 78 -1.45 3.62 11.13
CA PHE A 78 -0.57 2.47 11.36
C PHE A 78 0.19 2.56 12.69
N TYR A 79 0.77 3.73 12.98
CA TYR A 79 1.53 3.89 14.21
C TYR A 79 0.63 3.85 15.45
N ALA A 80 -0.61 4.35 15.35
CA ALA A 80 -1.61 4.31 16.40
C ALA A 80 -2.24 2.92 16.61
N ARG A 81 -2.17 2.01 15.62
CA ARG A 81 -2.72 0.66 15.72
C ARG A 81 -1.83 -0.24 16.58
N ASP A 82 -2.47 -1.12 17.35
CA ASP A 82 -1.80 -2.23 18.02
C ASP A 82 -1.14 -3.19 17.02
N GLU A 83 -0.15 -3.95 17.50
CA GLU A 83 0.48 -4.99 16.69
C GLU A 83 -0.52 -6.13 16.42
N LEU A 84 -0.57 -6.59 15.17
CA LEU A 84 -1.49 -7.65 14.76
C LEU A 84 -0.93 -9.02 15.14
N PRO A 85 -1.79 -10.00 15.48
CA PRO A 85 -1.36 -11.37 15.64
C PRO A 85 -0.66 -11.88 14.38
N HIS A 86 0.53 -12.47 14.54
CA HIS A 86 1.32 -13.09 13.46
C HIS A 86 1.88 -12.13 12.38
N VAL A 87 1.70 -10.81 12.53
CA VAL A 87 2.32 -9.81 11.64
C VAL A 87 3.11 -8.82 12.49
N SER A 88 4.44 -8.85 12.34
CA SER A 88 5.29 -7.92 13.09
C SER A 88 5.14 -6.49 12.59
N LYS A 89 4.94 -5.54 13.50
CA LYS A 89 4.90 -4.11 13.20
C LYS A 89 6.21 -3.62 12.55
N TYR A 90 7.34 -4.28 12.84
CA TYR A 90 8.61 -4.01 12.17
C TYR A 90 8.56 -4.34 10.67
N SER A 91 7.96 -5.48 10.31
CA SER A 91 7.86 -5.90 8.91
C SER A 91 6.98 -4.95 8.09
N GLU A 92 5.86 -4.51 8.67
CA GLU A 92 4.96 -3.51 8.06
C GLU A 92 5.63 -2.15 7.93
N LYS A 93 6.40 -1.73 8.94
CA LYS A 93 7.15 -0.47 8.89
C LYS A 93 8.18 -0.47 7.75
N ARG A 94 8.85 -1.61 7.51
CA ARG A 94 9.76 -1.75 6.38
C ARG A 94 9.02 -1.61 5.05
N ILE A 95 7.86 -2.28 4.91
CA ILE A 95 7.02 -2.18 3.70
C ILE A 95 6.56 -0.74 3.46
N LEU A 96 6.09 -0.03 4.49
CA LEU A 96 5.73 1.39 4.38
C LEU A 96 6.94 2.23 3.92
N GLY A 97 8.12 1.98 4.47
CA GLY A 97 9.37 2.63 4.05
C GLY A 97 9.69 2.39 2.57
N ASP A 98 9.60 1.13 2.13
CA ASP A 98 9.81 0.75 0.73
C ASP A 98 8.80 1.46 -0.21
N MET A 99 7.51 1.48 0.17
CA MET A 99 6.47 2.17 -0.60
C MET A 99 6.70 3.69 -0.68
N LEU A 100 7.15 4.33 0.41
CA LEU A 100 7.50 5.75 0.40
C LEU A 100 8.72 6.03 -0.47
N ALA A 101 9.73 5.16 -0.45
CA ALA A 101 10.90 5.28 -1.31
C ALA A 101 10.52 5.17 -2.79
N LEU A 102 9.60 4.25 -3.14
CA LEU A 102 9.05 4.16 -4.50
C LEU A 102 8.33 5.44 -4.91
N CYS A 103 7.74 6.21 -3.99
CA CYS A 103 7.15 7.50 -4.36
C CYS A 103 8.20 8.56 -4.75
N ASP A 104 9.42 8.43 -4.24
CA ASP A 104 10.50 9.42 -4.36
C ASP A 104 11.53 9.09 -5.46
N GLU A 105 11.40 7.94 -6.13
CA GLU A 105 12.19 7.62 -7.32
C GLU A 105 11.86 8.60 -8.45
N SER A 106 12.82 9.49 -8.74
CA SER A 106 12.84 10.32 -9.93
C SER A 106 12.94 9.43 -11.18
N THR A 107 11.98 9.54 -12.09
CA THR A 107 12.15 9.07 -13.49
C THR A 107 13.27 9.82 -14.19
#